data_AF-A0A528TF73-F1
#
_entry.id   AF-A0A528TF73-F1
#
_cell.length_a   1.000
_cell.length_b   1.000
_cell.length_c   1.000
_cell.angle_alpha   90.00
_cell.angle_beta   90.00
_cell.angle_gamma   90.00
#
_symmetry.space_group_name_H-M   'P 1'
#
loop_
_entity.id
_entity.type
_entity.pdbx_description
1 polymer ?
#
loop_
_entity_poly.entity_id
_entity_poly.type
_entity_poly.pdbx_seq_one_letter_code
_entity_poly.pdbx_strand_id
1 'polypeptide(L)'
;NECKVPALQPANVKLTAQNMRTLKRINQKANRAIKPVSNYDHWGTMMDHWDYPVDGKGDCKIYALYKRKLLMEAGFPRQALLMTV
;
A
#
# COMPACT_ATOMS: atom_id res chain seq x y z
N ASN A 1 12.51 4.51 -6.97
CA ASN A 1 13.73 4.35 -6.14
C ASN A 1 13.48 3.61 -4.81
N GLU A 2 12.36 2.90 -4.64
CA GLU A 2 12.05 2.17 -3.38
C GLU A 2 12.72 0.78 -3.27
N CYS A 3 13.17 0.21 -4.39
CA CYS A 3 13.76 -1.12 -4.44
C CYS A 3 15.27 -1.15 -4.13
N LYS A 4 15.95 -0.01 -4.13
CA LYS A 4 17.39 0.11 -3.83
C LYS A 4 17.60 0.45 -2.35
N VAL A 5 17.20 -0.45 -1.47
CA VAL A 5 17.36 -0.29 -0.01
C VAL A 5 18.06 -1.51 0.59
N PRO A 6 18.90 -1.33 1.62
CA PRO A 6 19.51 -2.45 2.32
C PRO A 6 18.45 -3.43 2.88
N ALA A 7 18.81 -4.71 2.92
CA ALA A 7 18.05 -5.69 3.67
C ALA A 7 18.04 -5.29 5.16
N LEU A 8 16.87 -5.36 5.78
CA LEU A 8 16.69 -5.05 7.19
C LEU A 8 16.11 -6.27 7.90
N GLN A 9 16.44 -6.44 9.18
CA GLN A 9 15.90 -7.53 9.99
C GLN A 9 14.38 -7.44 10.10
N PRO A 10 13.66 -8.59 10.18
CA PRO A 10 12.22 -8.62 10.41
C PRO A 10 11.83 -7.81 11.64
N ALA A 11 10.71 -7.10 11.55
CA ALA A 11 10.19 -6.28 12.65
C ALA A 11 8.74 -6.64 12.93
N ASN A 12 8.37 -6.67 14.21
CA ASN A 12 6.99 -6.86 14.65
C ASN A 12 6.41 -5.54 15.16
N VAL A 13 5.14 -5.29 14.85
CA VAL A 13 4.40 -4.14 15.39
C VAL A 13 3.36 -4.65 16.38
N LYS A 14 3.43 -4.19 17.63
CA LYS A 14 2.42 -4.52 18.64
C LYS A 14 1.08 -3.88 18.26
N LEU A 15 0.01 -4.66 18.29
CA LEU A 15 -1.34 -4.16 18.01
C LEU A 15 -1.91 -3.39 19.21
N THR A 16 -1.49 -2.14 19.36
CA THR A 16 -2.05 -1.21 20.35
C THR A 16 -3.35 -0.58 19.82
N ALA A 17 -4.15 0.02 20.70
CA ALA A 17 -5.34 0.78 20.28
C ALA A 17 -4.98 1.91 19.30
N GLN A 18 -3.83 2.57 19.49
CA GLN A 18 -3.34 3.60 18.58
C GLN A 18 -2.98 3.03 17.21
N ASN A 19 -2.25 1.91 17.17
CA ASN A 19 -1.87 1.27 15.90
C ASN A 19 -3.11 0.77 15.15
N MET A 20 -4.09 0.21 15.86
CA MET A 20 -5.38 -0.19 15.28
C MET A 20 -6.13 1.00 14.67
N ARG A 21 -6.17 2.15 15.35
CA ARG A 21 -6.77 3.38 14.80
C ARG A 21 -6.05 3.84 13.52
N THR A 22 -4.72 3.81 13.52
CA THR A 22 -3.93 4.18 12.33
C THR A 22 -4.20 3.25 11.15
N LEU A 23 -4.23 1.92 11.38
CA LEU A 23 -4.55 0.92 10.35
C LEU A 23 -5.94 1.18 9.74
N LYS A 24 -6.97 1.38 10.58
CA LYS A 24 -8.34 1.67 10.12
C LYS A 24 -8.40 2.95 9.30
N ARG A 25 -7.78 4.03 9.78
CA ARG A 25 -7.75 5.34 9.10
C ARG A 25 -7.09 5.23 7.73
N ILE A 26 -5.94 4.57 7.63
CA ILE A 26 -5.22 4.41 6.35
C ILE A 26 -6.01 3.53 5.38
N ASN A 27 -6.60 2.43 5.86
CA ASN A 27 -7.44 1.59 5.03
C ASN A 27 -8.62 2.37 4.44
N GLN A 28 -9.32 3.14 5.27
CA GLN A 28 -10.43 4.00 4.82
C GLN A 28 -9.96 5.10 3.86
N LYS A 29 -8.81 5.72 4.12
CA LYS A 29 -8.22 6.75 3.24
C LYS A 29 -7.95 6.18 1.85
N ALA A 30 -7.27 5.04 1.77
CA ALA A 30 -7.01 4.38 0.48
C ALA A 30 -8.32 4.02 -0.24
N ASN A 31 -9.28 3.46 0.49
CA ASN A 31 -10.57 3.07 -0.09
C ASN A 31 -11.39 4.24 -0.63
N ARG A 32 -11.24 5.44 -0.07
CA ARG A 32 -11.91 6.65 -0.55
C ARG A 32 -11.14 7.35 -1.67
N ALA A 33 -9.82 7.23 -1.70
CA ALA A 33 -8.96 7.91 -2.66
C ALA A 33 -8.90 7.22 -4.03
N ILE A 34 -9.23 5.92 -4.08
CA ILE A 34 -9.08 5.10 -5.28
C ILE A 34 -10.45 4.61 -5.73
N LYS A 35 -10.78 4.87 -6.99
CA LYS A 35 -11.87 4.25 -7.73
C LYS A 35 -11.39 2.89 -8.25
N PRO A 36 -12.11 1.78 -8.00
CA PRO A 36 -11.71 0.48 -8.48
C PRO A 36 -11.82 0.41 -10.01
N VAL A 37 -10.72 0.06 -10.67
CA VAL A 37 -10.62 -0.15 -12.12
C VAL A 37 -9.66 -1.32 -12.34
N SER A 38 -9.98 -2.25 -13.24
CA SER A 38 -9.08 -3.37 -13.54
C SER A 38 -7.81 -2.88 -14.24
N ASN A 39 -6.72 -3.65 -14.14
CA ASN A 39 -5.47 -3.32 -14.83
C ASN A 39 -5.67 -3.11 -16.34
N TYR A 40 -6.48 -3.97 -16.97
CA TYR A 40 -6.77 -3.87 -18.39
C TYR A 40 -7.61 -2.64 -18.73
N ASP A 41 -8.65 -2.33 -17.95
CA ASP A 41 -9.48 -1.15 -18.22
C ASP A 41 -8.72 0.16 -17.97
N HIS A 42 -7.71 0.14 -17.09
CA HIS A 42 -6.92 1.32 -16.77
C HIS A 42 -5.77 1.54 -17.77
N TRP A 43 -4.99 0.50 -18.09
CA TRP A 43 -3.77 0.61 -18.90
C TRP A 43 -3.84 -0.10 -20.26
N GLY A 44 -4.92 -0.81 -20.57
CA GLY A 44 -5.08 -1.53 -21.84
C GLY A 44 -4.24 -2.81 -21.97
N THR A 45 -3.63 -3.28 -20.88
CA THR A 45 -2.72 -4.43 -20.88
C THR A 45 -3.06 -5.40 -19.75
N MET A 46 -2.73 -6.68 -19.96
CA MET A 46 -2.84 -7.73 -18.93
C MET A 46 -1.59 -7.80 -18.05
N MET A 47 -0.51 -7.10 -18.42
CA MET A 47 0.72 -7.04 -17.61
C MET A 47 0.50 -6.16 -16.39
N ASP A 48 0.96 -6.63 -15.23
CA ASP A 48 0.79 -5.90 -13.98
C ASP A 48 1.47 -4.53 -14.02
N HIS A 49 0.68 -3.48 -13.78
CA HIS A 49 1.18 -2.15 -13.47
C HIS A 49 1.26 -1.93 -11.97
N TRP A 50 2.46 -1.65 -11.48
CA TRP A 50 2.74 -1.36 -10.07
C TRP A 50 3.07 0.12 -9.91
N ASP A 51 2.11 0.91 -9.44
CA ASP A 51 2.27 2.34 -9.23
C ASP A 51 1.43 2.85 -8.04
N TYR A 52 1.58 4.13 -7.72
CA TYR A 52 0.69 4.85 -6.81
C TYR A 52 -0.55 5.38 -7.55
N PRO A 53 -1.69 5.55 -6.85
CA PRO A 53 -2.94 6.01 -7.46
C PRO A 53 -2.91 7.53 -7.73
N VAL A 54 -2.04 7.98 -8.63
CA VAL A 54 -1.86 9.41 -8.94
C VAL A 54 -3.07 10.03 -9.62
N ASP A 55 -3.85 9.23 -10.34
CA ASP A 55 -5.11 9.62 -11.00
C ASP A 55 -6.37 9.13 -10.25
N GLY A 56 -6.17 8.60 -9.04
CA GLY A 56 -7.26 8.10 -8.18
C GLY A 56 -7.92 6.83 -8.70
N LYS A 57 -7.27 6.02 -9.55
CA LYS A 57 -7.79 4.73 -10.03
C LYS A 57 -6.81 3.59 -9.74
N GLY A 58 -7.32 2.36 -9.72
CA GLY A 58 -6.48 1.17 -9.68
C GLY A 58 -7.19 -0.08 -9.18
N ASP A 59 -6.45 -1.18 -9.21
CA ASP A 59 -6.86 -2.50 -8.73
C ASP A 59 -6.16 -2.85 -7.40
N CYS A 60 -6.32 -4.09 -6.93
CA CYS A 60 -5.89 -4.52 -5.59
C CYS A 60 -4.43 -4.19 -5.25
N LYS A 61 -3.50 -4.33 -6.20
CA LYS A 61 -2.07 -4.04 -6.00
C LYS A 61 -1.81 -2.56 -5.77
N ILE A 62 -2.53 -1.66 -6.46
CA ILE A 62 -2.44 -0.20 -6.25
C ILE A 62 -2.94 0.18 -4.85
N TYR A 63 -4.05 -0.42 -4.38
CA TYR A 63 -4.54 -0.20 -3.02
C TYR A 63 -3.52 -0.66 -1.97
N ALA A 64 -2.93 -1.84 -2.17
CA ALA A 64 -1.99 -2.43 -1.23
C ALA A 64 -0.68 -1.61 -1.17
N LEU A 65 -0.13 -1.21 -2.32
CA LEU A 65 1.02 -0.30 -2.39
C LEU A 65 0.74 1.04 -1.70
N TYR A 66 -0.42 1.65 -1.96
CA TYR A 66 -0.72 2.94 -1.36
C TYR A 66 -0.91 2.85 0.15
N LYS A 67 -1.56 1.79 0.65
CA LYS A 67 -1.65 1.53 2.10
C LYS A 67 -0.26 1.34 2.72
N ARG A 68 0.63 0.60 2.06
CA ARG A 68 2.02 0.40 2.51
C ARG A 68 2.77 1.72 2.63
N LYS A 69 2.72 2.58 1.60
CA LYS A 69 3.33 3.91 1.62
C LYS A 69 2.84 4.73 2.80
N LEU A 70 1.52 4.85 2.95
CA LEU A 70 0.90 5.65 4.02
C LEU A 70 1.25 5.11 5.42
N LEU A 71 1.40 3.78 5.57
CA LEU A 71 1.82 3.18 6.83
C LEU A 71 3.28 3.50 7.15
N MET A 72 4.17 3.46 6.15
CA MET A 72 5.57 3.88 6.32
C MET A 72 5.67 5.37 6.68
N GLU A 73 4.90 6.23 6.02
CA GLU A 73 4.80 7.67 6.36
C GLU A 73 4.26 7.88 7.78
N ALA A 74 3.42 6.97 8.28
CA ALA A 74 2.92 6.97 9.65
C ALA A 74 3.89 6.34 10.67
N GLY A 75 5.11 5.98 10.25
CA GLY A 75 6.16 5.46 11.12
C GLY A 75 6.16 3.94 11.30
N PHE A 76 5.35 3.18 10.56
CA PHE A 76 5.42 1.72 10.60
C PHE A 76 6.71 1.26 9.93
N PRO A 77 7.45 0.31 10.52
CA PRO A 77 8.67 -0.22 9.92
C PRO A 77 8.33 -0.97 8.64
N ARG A 78 9.08 -0.70 7.56
CA ARG A 78 8.89 -1.32 6.24
C ARG A 78 8.88 -2.85 6.32
N GLN A 79 9.66 -3.43 7.23
CA GLN A 79 9.83 -4.88 7.41
C GLN A 79 8.60 -5.56 8.03
N ALA A 80 7.72 -4.80 8.69
CA ALA A 80 6.46 -5.33 9.22
C ALA A 80 5.30 -5.25 8.21
N LEU A 81 5.53 -4.62 7.05
CA LEU A 81 4.53 -4.41 6.01
C LEU A 81 4.82 -5.37 4.86
N LEU A 82 4.39 -6.62 4.95
CA LEU A 82 4.61 -7.59 3.89
C LEU A 82 3.70 -7.29 2.69
N MET A 83 4.25 -7.44 1.49
CA MET A 83 3.51 -7.39 0.23
C MET A 83 3.83 -8.68 -0.52
N THR A 84 2.85 -9.55 -0.65
CA THR A 84 2.93 -10.82 -1.35
C THR A 84 1.75 -10.89 -2.31
N VAL A 85 1.99 -11.33 -3.54
CA VAL A 85 0.99 -11.55 -4.58
C VAL A 85 1.02 -13.00 -5.02
#